data_AF-G9KYH0-F1
#
_entry.id   AF-G9KYH0-F1
#
_cell.length_a   1.000
_cell.length_b   1.000
_cell.length_c   1.000
_cell.angle_alpha   90.00
_cell.angle_beta   90.00
_cell.angle_gamma   90.00
#
_symmetry.space_group_name_H-M   'P 1'
#
loop_
_entity.id
_entity.type
_entity.pdbx_description
1 polymer ?
#
loop_
_entity_poly.entity_id
_entity_poly.type
_entity_poly.pdbx_seq_one_letter_code
_entity_poly.pdbx_strand_id
1 'polypeptide(L)'
;MASGVEVLRFQLPGHEAATLRNMNQLRAEERFCDVTIVADSLKFRGHKVILAACSPFLRDQFLLNPSSELQVSLMHSARIVADLLLSCYTGALEFAVRDIVNYLTAASYLQMEHVVEKCRNALSQFIEPKIGLKEDGVSDASLVSSVSATKSLLPPARTPKPAPKPP
;
A
#
# COMPACT_ATOMS: atom_id res chain seq x y z
N MET A 1 35.28 -21.50 -36.39
CA MET A 1 35.17 -22.30 -35.16
C MET A 1 34.88 -21.33 -34.02
N ALA A 2 33.61 -21.03 -33.73
CA ALA A 2 33.27 -20.25 -32.54
C ALA A 2 33.29 -21.22 -31.35
N SER A 3 34.26 -21.09 -30.45
CA SER A 3 34.26 -21.90 -29.22
C SER A 3 33.03 -21.50 -28.40
N GLY A 4 32.12 -22.45 -28.21
CA GLY A 4 30.96 -22.26 -27.35
C GLY A 4 31.43 -22.02 -25.92
N VAL A 5 31.28 -20.79 -25.44
CA VAL A 5 31.53 -20.48 -24.04
C VAL A 5 30.37 -21.07 -23.25
N GLU A 6 30.66 -22.01 -22.35
CA GLU A 6 29.67 -22.48 -21.38
C GLU A 6 29.41 -21.39 -20.34
N VAL A 7 28.16 -20.97 -20.21
CA VAL A 7 27.72 -19.93 -19.27
C VAL A 7 26.92 -20.57 -18.15
N LEU A 8 27.37 -20.41 -16.90
CA LEU A 8 26.60 -20.77 -15.72
C LEU A 8 25.69 -19.60 -15.31
N ARG A 9 24.40 -19.90 -15.08
CA ARG A 9 23.40 -18.92 -14.64
C ARG A 9 22.76 -19.38 -13.33
N PHE A 10 22.78 -18.52 -12.32
CA PHE A 10 22.08 -18.70 -11.05
C PHE A 10 21.00 -17.64 -10.89
N GLN A 11 19.92 -17.98 -10.19
CA GLN A 11 18.91 -17.04 -9.71
C GLN A 11 18.94 -17.04 -8.18
N LEU A 12 18.70 -15.89 -7.56
CA LEU A 12 18.70 -15.70 -6.11
C LEU A 12 17.30 -15.28 -5.66
N PRO A 13 16.38 -16.23 -5.40
CA PRO A 13 15.00 -15.90 -5.02
C PRO A 13 14.96 -15.05 -3.74
N GLY A 14 14.16 -13.98 -3.76
CA GLY A 14 13.98 -13.09 -2.61
C GLY A 14 15.14 -12.12 -2.36
N HIS A 15 16.12 -12.05 -3.26
CA HIS A 15 17.20 -11.07 -3.18
C HIS A 15 16.65 -9.63 -3.19
N GLU A 16 15.63 -9.36 -4.00
CA GLU A 16 14.94 -8.07 -4.07
C GLU A 16 14.34 -7.64 -2.72
N ALA A 17 13.67 -8.56 -2.01
CA ALA A 17 13.08 -8.29 -0.71
C ALA A 17 14.15 -8.13 0.38
N ALA A 18 15.22 -8.95 0.34
CA ALA A 18 16.34 -8.82 1.27
C ALA A 18 17.09 -7.49 1.08
N THR A 19 17.35 -7.11 -0.17
CA THR A 19 18.00 -5.84 -0.52
C THR A 19 17.15 -4.66 -0.04
N LEU A 20 15.84 -4.67 -0.27
CA LEU A 20 14.96 -3.58 0.18
C LEU A 20 14.93 -3.46 1.72
N ARG A 21 14.90 -4.59 2.44
CA ARG A 21 15.04 -4.59 3.91
C ARG A 21 16.35 -3.96 4.38
N ASN A 22 17.47 -4.31 3.73
CA ASN A 22 18.77 -3.72 4.04
C ASN A 22 18.79 -2.21 3.75
N MET A 23 18.14 -1.75 2.67
CA MET A 23 18.01 -0.32 2.37
C MET A 23 17.18 0.42 3.44
N ASN A 24 16.14 -0.22 3.98
CA ASN A 24 15.37 0.35 5.09
C ASN A 24 16.20 0.44 6.38
N GLN A 25 17.04 -0.57 6.65
CA GLN A 25 17.95 -0.54 7.79
C GLN A 25 18.97 0.59 7.66
N LEU A 26 19.62 0.74 6.50
CA LEU A 26 20.54 1.85 6.24
C LEU A 26 19.86 3.21 6.42
N ARG A 27 18.60 3.35 5.98
CA ARG A 27 17.80 4.56 6.20
C ARG A 27 17.57 4.83 7.69
N ALA A 28 17.22 3.82 8.47
CA ALA A 28 16.98 3.95 9.91
C ALA A 28 18.26 4.31 10.69
N GLU A 29 19.41 3.86 10.21
CA GLU A 29 20.74 4.23 10.72
C GLU A 29 21.26 5.56 10.11
N GLU A 30 20.45 6.22 9.27
CA GLU A 30 20.76 7.43 8.52
C GLU A 30 22.03 7.36 7.66
N ARG A 31 22.38 6.15 7.21
CA ARG A 31 23.53 5.85 6.36
C ARG A 31 23.16 6.11 4.90
N PHE A 32 24.08 6.73 4.15
CA PHE A 32 23.93 7.01 2.71
C PHE A 32 22.68 7.80 2.31
N CYS A 33 21.97 8.39 3.28
CA CYS A 33 20.82 9.23 3.01
C CYS A 33 21.27 10.56 2.40
N ASP A 34 20.87 10.79 1.15
CA ASP A 34 21.26 11.91 0.28
C ASP A 34 20.11 12.93 0.08
N VAL A 35 18.95 12.70 0.71
CA VAL A 35 17.83 13.63 0.73
C VAL A 35 17.12 13.66 2.08
N THR A 36 16.62 14.85 2.42
CA THR A 36 15.68 15.09 3.51
C THR A 36 14.39 15.64 2.92
N ILE A 37 13.30 14.90 3.04
CA ILE A 37 11.95 15.37 2.72
C ILE A 37 11.41 16.06 3.97
N VAL A 38 10.97 17.31 3.82
CA VAL A 38 10.38 18.08 4.92
C VAL A 38 8.89 18.27 4.64
N ALA A 39 8.05 17.76 5.52
CA ALA A 39 6.60 17.95 5.49
C ALA A 39 6.19 18.62 6.81
N ASP A 40 5.83 19.90 6.75
CA ASP A 40 5.64 20.76 7.91
C ASP A 40 6.86 20.73 8.86
N SER A 41 6.67 20.22 10.08
CA SER A 41 7.73 20.06 11.09
C SER A 41 8.41 18.69 11.06
N LEU A 42 7.90 17.74 10.26
CA LEU A 42 8.42 16.39 10.17
C LEU A 42 9.51 16.33 9.10
N LYS A 43 10.67 15.76 9.48
CA LYS A 43 11.78 15.51 8.57
C LYS A 43 11.94 14.02 8.34
N PHE A 44 11.94 13.62 7.08
CA PHE A 44 12.18 12.25 6.66
C PHE A 44 13.49 12.18 5.87
N ARG A 45 14.54 11.59 6.47
CA ARG A 45 15.80 11.31 5.77
C ARG A 45 15.70 10.01 4.98
N GLY A 46 16.21 10.00 3.76
CA GLY A 46 16.20 8.82 2.91
C GLY A 46 17.12 8.92 1.70
N HIS A 47 16.96 7.96 0.80
CA HIS A 47 17.72 7.79 -0.43
C HIS A 47 16.90 8.24 -1.63
N LYS A 48 17.43 9.17 -2.44
CA LYS A 48 16.81 9.66 -3.68
C LYS A 48 16.44 8.51 -4.60
N VAL A 49 17.32 7.52 -4.75
CA VAL A 49 17.11 6.38 -5.67
C VAL A 49 15.91 5.52 -5.33
N ILE A 50 15.67 5.24 -4.04
CA ILE A 50 14.50 4.45 -3.60
C ILE A 50 13.23 5.27 -3.77
N LEU A 51 13.25 6.53 -3.32
CA LEU A 51 12.09 7.40 -3.37
C LEU A 51 11.68 7.74 -4.82
N ALA A 52 12.64 7.98 -5.71
CA ALA A 52 12.40 8.26 -7.13
C ALA A 52 11.89 7.03 -7.92
N ALA A 53 12.27 5.82 -7.48
CA ALA A 53 11.75 4.59 -8.07
C ALA A 53 10.27 4.36 -7.71
N CYS A 54 9.86 4.76 -6.50
CA CYS A 54 8.48 4.58 -6.03
C CYS A 54 7.55 5.76 -6.34
N SER A 55 8.10 6.97 -6.57
CA SER A 55 7.34 8.18 -6.82
C SER A 55 7.90 8.95 -8.02
N PRO A 56 7.18 8.97 -9.16
CA PRO A 56 7.48 9.82 -10.30
C PRO A 56 7.61 11.31 -9.95
N PHE A 57 6.73 11.82 -9.08
CA PHE A 57 6.81 13.19 -8.59
C PHE A 57 8.16 13.47 -7.92
N LEU A 58 8.60 12.63 -6.98
CA LEU A 58 9.88 12.83 -6.29
C LEU A 58 11.06 12.69 -7.25
N ARG A 59 11.00 11.78 -8.21
CA ARG A 59 12.02 11.67 -9.26
C ARG A 59 12.20 12.98 -10.00
N ASP A 60 11.11 13.57 -10.48
CA ASP A 60 11.15 14.82 -11.24
C ASP A 60 11.66 15.97 -10.36
N GLN A 61 11.22 16.04 -9.09
CA GLN A 61 11.73 17.03 -8.14
C GLN A 61 13.24 16.91 -7.90
N PHE A 62 13.77 15.70 -7.75
CA PHE A 62 15.21 15.49 -7.53
C PHE A 62 16.05 15.79 -8.78
N LEU A 63 15.49 15.61 -9.97
CA LEU A 63 16.14 15.95 -11.23
C LEU A 63 16.15 17.46 -11.49
N LEU A 64 15.06 18.15 -11.13
CA LEU A 64 14.93 19.60 -11.28
C LEU A 64 15.74 20.37 -10.24
N ASN A 65 15.77 19.88 -9.01
CA ASN A 65 16.49 20.49 -7.89
C ASN A 65 17.45 19.48 -7.25
N PRO A 66 18.77 19.61 -7.48
CA PRO A 66 19.76 18.70 -6.90
C PRO A 66 19.98 18.91 -5.40
N SER A 67 19.17 19.76 -4.73
CA SER A 67 19.20 20.00 -3.29
C SER A 67 19.14 18.69 -2.48
N SER A 68 19.79 18.71 -1.32
CA SER A 68 19.69 17.64 -0.31
C SER A 68 18.44 17.78 0.56
N GLU A 69 17.68 18.86 0.42
CA GLU A 69 16.41 19.09 1.10
C GLU A 69 15.31 19.39 0.09
N LEU A 70 14.17 18.71 0.23
CA LEU A 70 12.96 18.92 -0.57
C LEU A 70 11.79 19.21 0.37
N GLN A 71 11.18 20.38 0.18
CA GLN A 71 9.98 20.79 0.90
C GLN A 71 8.75 20.23 0.21
N VAL A 72 7.95 19.46 0.94
CA VAL A 72 6.68 18.91 0.47
C VAL A 72 5.58 19.49 1.35
N SER A 73 4.92 20.52 0.82
CA SER A 73 3.71 21.07 1.41
C SER A 73 2.51 20.36 0.77
N LEU A 74 1.89 19.49 1.55
CA LEU A 74 0.63 18.82 1.21
C LEU A 74 -0.44 19.41 2.12
N MET A 75 -1.67 19.53 1.63
CA MET A 75 -2.84 19.79 2.50
C MET A 75 -3.16 18.60 3.45
N HIS A 76 -2.26 17.63 3.57
CA HIS A 76 -2.41 16.40 4.33
C HIS A 76 -1.41 16.37 5.47
N SER A 77 -1.72 15.62 6.53
CA SER A 77 -0.83 15.51 7.69
C SER A 77 0.57 15.03 7.30
N ALA A 78 1.59 15.68 7.84
CA ALA A 78 2.99 15.27 7.75
C ALA A 78 3.23 13.78 8.05
N ARG A 79 2.40 13.17 8.90
CA ARG A 79 2.44 11.73 9.21
C ARG A 79 2.12 10.87 7.99
N ILE A 80 1.10 11.24 7.21
CA ILE A 80 0.68 10.49 6.00
C ILE A 80 1.80 10.48 4.97
N VAL A 81 2.49 11.62 4.82
CA VAL A 81 3.67 11.71 3.94
C VAL A 81 4.76 10.78 4.43
N ALA A 82 5.07 10.79 5.74
CA ALA A 82 6.08 9.89 6.32
C ALA A 82 5.73 8.41 6.11
N ASP A 83 4.47 8.02 6.30
CA ASP A 83 4.00 6.65 6.14
C ASP A 83 4.08 6.19 4.68
N LEU A 84 3.70 7.06 3.73
CA LEU A 84 3.86 6.79 2.30
C LEU A 84 5.34 6.65 1.91
N LEU A 85 6.21 7.55 2.37
CA LEU A 85 7.65 7.47 2.11
C LEU A 85 8.28 6.22 2.73
N LEU A 86 7.83 5.82 3.92
CA LEU A 86 8.27 4.59 4.57
C LEU A 86 7.80 3.35 3.80
N SER A 87 6.61 3.39 3.21
CA SER A 87 6.08 2.29 2.38
C SER A 87 6.98 1.97 1.19
N CYS A 88 7.73 2.95 0.65
CA CYS A 88 8.73 2.74 -0.39
C CYS A 88 9.86 1.78 0.07
N TYR A 89 10.13 1.71 1.37
CA TYR A 89 11.18 0.88 1.97
C TYR A 89 10.67 -0.44 2.55
N THR A 90 9.39 -0.50 2.92
CA THR A 90 8.81 -1.69 3.57
C THR A 90 7.95 -2.52 2.61
N GLY A 91 7.46 -1.91 1.53
CA GLY A 91 6.45 -2.50 0.66
C GLY A 91 5.08 -2.66 1.36
N ALA A 92 4.89 -2.03 2.52
CA ALA A 92 3.71 -2.16 3.34
C ALA A 92 3.22 -0.79 3.82
N LEU A 93 1.91 -0.63 3.88
CA LEU A 93 1.24 0.59 4.31
C LEU A 93 0.04 0.22 5.18
N GLU A 94 -0.01 0.75 6.39
CA GLU A 94 -1.05 0.45 7.38
C GLU A 94 -1.60 1.75 7.97
N PHE A 95 -2.92 1.93 7.92
CA PHE A 95 -3.62 3.09 8.45
C PHE A 95 -5.09 2.77 8.70
N ALA A 96 -5.78 3.63 9.47
CA ALA A 96 -7.20 3.44 9.75
C ALA A 96 -8.06 3.76 8.52
N VAL A 97 -9.10 2.96 8.27
CA VAL A 97 -9.99 3.14 7.09
C VAL A 97 -10.57 4.55 6.99
N ARG A 98 -10.82 5.24 8.11
CA ARG A 98 -11.28 6.64 8.11
C ARG A 98 -10.32 7.62 7.41
N ASP A 99 -9.03 7.29 7.37
CA ASP A 99 -7.98 8.14 6.81
C ASP A 99 -7.71 7.84 5.33
N ILE A 100 -8.40 6.85 4.75
CA ILE A 100 -8.13 6.35 3.39
C ILE A 100 -8.21 7.43 2.30
N VAL A 101 -9.10 8.41 2.44
CA VAL A 101 -9.22 9.53 1.49
C VAL A 101 -7.98 10.44 1.56
N ASN A 102 -7.44 10.65 2.76
CA ASN A 102 -6.24 11.44 2.96
C ASN A 102 -5.01 10.72 2.36
N TYR A 103 -4.92 9.40 2.56
CA TYR A 103 -3.88 8.56 1.93
C TYR A 103 -4.01 8.52 0.41
N LEU A 104 -5.22 8.35 -0.12
CA LEU A 104 -5.48 8.37 -1.56
C LEU A 104 -5.04 9.70 -2.18
N THR A 105 -5.40 10.81 -1.56
CA THR A 105 -5.08 12.14 -2.09
C THR A 105 -3.58 12.43 -2.02
N ALA A 106 -2.92 12.09 -0.90
CA ALA A 106 -1.48 12.23 -0.77
C ALA A 106 -0.70 11.31 -1.74
N ALA A 107 -1.15 10.06 -1.91
CA ALA A 107 -0.55 9.13 -2.86
C ALA A 107 -0.73 9.60 -4.32
N SER A 108 -1.88 10.21 -4.65
CA SER A 108 -2.13 10.81 -5.97
C SER A 108 -1.18 11.96 -6.25
N TYR A 109 -0.96 12.84 -5.25
CA TYR A 109 0.01 13.93 -5.35
C TYR A 109 1.44 13.43 -5.54
N LEU A 110 1.84 12.41 -4.76
CA LEU A 110 3.15 11.75 -4.90
C LEU A 110 3.23 10.82 -6.12
N GLN A 111 2.16 10.70 -6.92
CA GLN A 111 2.07 9.85 -8.11
C GLN A 111 2.40 8.37 -7.83
N MET A 112 2.01 7.88 -6.64
CA MET A 112 2.21 6.50 -6.22
C MET A 112 1.01 5.64 -6.67
N GLU A 113 0.92 5.37 -7.97
CA GLU A 113 -0.24 4.71 -8.60
C GLU A 113 -0.64 3.38 -7.95
N HIS A 114 0.33 2.57 -7.51
CA HIS A 114 0.06 1.31 -6.82
C HIS A 114 -0.69 1.50 -5.51
N VAL A 115 -0.41 2.57 -4.76
CA VAL A 115 -1.13 2.92 -3.53
C VAL A 115 -2.50 3.51 -3.86
N VAL A 116 -2.58 4.38 -4.87
CA VAL A 116 -3.82 4.99 -5.35
C VAL A 116 -4.84 3.91 -5.70
N GLU A 117 -4.43 2.91 -6.48
CA GLU A 117 -5.30 1.82 -6.91
C GLU A 117 -5.77 0.97 -5.72
N LYS A 118 -4.89 0.65 -4.77
CA LYS A 118 -5.28 -0.08 -3.56
C LYS A 118 -6.26 0.71 -2.69
N CYS A 119 -6.03 2.01 -2.54
CA CYS A 119 -6.93 2.88 -1.76
C CYS A 119 -8.30 3.03 -2.45
N ARG A 120 -8.34 3.18 -3.78
CA ARG A 120 -9.60 3.26 -4.54
C ARG A 120 -10.43 1.98 -4.41
N ASN A 121 -9.78 0.82 -4.54
CA ASN A 121 -10.45 -0.47 -4.40
C ASN A 121 -10.95 -0.74 -2.98
N ALA A 122 -10.20 -0.33 -1.95
CA ALA A 122 -10.69 -0.42 -0.59
C ALA A 122 -11.84 0.58 -0.34
N LEU A 123 -11.72 1.82 -0.83
CA LEU A 123 -12.77 2.84 -0.73
C LEU A 123 -14.09 2.38 -1.34
N SER A 124 -14.09 1.77 -2.52
CA SER A 124 -15.32 1.28 -3.15
C SER A 124 -16.03 0.23 -2.29
N GLN A 125 -15.27 -0.68 -1.65
CA GLN A 125 -15.81 -1.71 -0.76
C GLN A 125 -16.45 -1.13 0.53
N PHE A 126 -15.96 0.01 1.02
CA PHE A 126 -16.49 0.66 2.22
C PHE A 126 -17.56 1.72 1.94
N ILE A 127 -17.60 2.25 0.71
CA ILE A 127 -18.55 3.29 0.28
C ILE A 127 -19.73 2.70 -0.49
N GLU A 128 -19.75 1.39 -0.81
CA GLU A 128 -20.92 0.75 -1.43
C GLU A 128 -22.21 1.23 -0.76
N PRO A 129 -23.01 2.03 -1.47
CA PRO A 129 -24.29 2.41 -0.95
C PRO A 129 -25.11 1.13 -0.91
N LYS A 130 -25.63 0.74 0.26
CA LYS A 130 -26.87 -0.04 0.29
C LYS A 130 -28.02 0.83 -0.22
N ILE A 131 -27.89 1.39 -1.42
CA ILE A 131 -29.02 1.94 -2.16
C ILE A 131 -29.68 0.70 -2.75
N GLY A 132 -30.57 0.09 -1.95
CA GLY A 132 -31.63 -0.74 -2.48
C GLY A 132 -32.57 0.17 -3.25
N LEU A 133 -32.27 0.44 -4.53
CA LEU A 133 -33.31 0.80 -5.47
C LEU A 133 -34.12 -0.49 -5.68
N LYS A 134 -35.12 -0.69 -4.82
CA LYS A 134 -36.31 -1.43 -5.24
C LYS A 134 -36.93 -0.59 -6.36
N GLU A 135 -36.66 -0.98 -7.59
CA GLU A 135 -37.56 -0.62 -8.68
C GLU A 135 -38.87 -1.36 -8.41
N ASP A 136 -39.85 -0.64 -7.88
CA ASP A 136 -41.24 -1.09 -7.80
C ASP A 136 -41.80 -1.15 -9.24
N GLY A 137 -41.48 -2.23 -9.94
CA GLY A 137 -42.11 -2.63 -11.19
C GLY A 137 -43.38 -3.43 -10.89
N VAL A 138 -44.53 -2.80 -11.12
CA VAL A 138 -45.85 -3.43 -11.08
C VAL A 138 -46.00 -4.44 -12.24
N SER A 139 -46.31 -5.68 -11.86
CA SER A 139 -47.07 -6.74 -12.54
C SER A 139 -46.84 -7.07 -14.03
N ASP A 140 -46.40 -8.30 -14.30
CA ASP A 140 -47.29 -9.31 -14.92
C ASP A 140 -46.79 -10.75 -14.65
N ALA A 141 -47.74 -11.67 -14.60
CA ALA A 141 -47.58 -13.06 -14.19
C ALA A 141 -46.75 -13.90 -15.17
N SER A 142 -46.23 -15.06 -14.71
CA SER A 142 -46.49 -16.40 -15.30
C SER A 142 -45.39 -17.44 -14.95
N LEU A 143 -45.83 -18.51 -14.27
CA LEU A 143 -45.45 -19.94 -14.44
C LEU A 143 -44.14 -20.53 -13.85
N VAL A 144 -44.36 -21.15 -12.67
CA VAL A 144 -44.04 -22.53 -12.21
C VAL A 144 -42.65 -23.21 -12.32
N SER A 145 -42.42 -23.96 -11.22
CA SER A 145 -41.61 -25.17 -11.03
C SER A 145 -40.14 -24.89 -10.62
N SER A 146 -39.51 -25.52 -9.61
CA SER A 146 -39.83 -26.69 -8.80
C SER A 146 -39.10 -26.62 -7.45
N VAL A 147 -39.64 -27.35 -6.48
CA VAL A 147 -39.20 -27.52 -5.09
C VAL A 147 -37.87 -28.26 -4.94
N SER A 148 -37.03 -27.86 -3.98
CA SER A 148 -36.42 -28.80 -3.02
C SER A 148 -35.93 -28.07 -1.77
N ALA A 149 -36.50 -28.46 -0.63
CA ALA A 149 -36.07 -28.09 0.70
C ALA A 149 -34.85 -28.93 1.12
N THR A 150 -33.93 -28.37 1.92
CA THR A 150 -33.58 -28.91 3.25
C THR A 150 -32.52 -28.08 3.99
N LYS A 151 -32.94 -27.54 5.14
CA LYS A 151 -32.29 -27.49 6.47
C LYS A 151 -30.76 -27.31 6.60
N SER A 152 -30.41 -26.17 7.22
CA SER A 152 -29.65 -26.03 8.48
C SER A 152 -28.25 -26.65 8.59
N LEU A 153 -27.25 -25.82 8.92
CA LEU A 153 -26.52 -25.87 10.20
C LEU A 153 -25.36 -24.85 10.21
N LEU A 154 -25.42 -23.89 11.15
CA LEU A 154 -24.25 -23.11 11.58
C LEU A 154 -23.24 -24.05 12.27
N PRO A 155 -21.93 -23.90 12.04
CA PRO A 155 -20.92 -24.38 12.98
C PRO A 155 -20.75 -23.38 14.16
N PRO A 156 -20.54 -23.88 15.39
CA PRO A 156 -20.45 -23.06 16.60
C PRO A 156 -19.12 -22.30 16.71
N ALA A 157 -19.20 -21.15 17.40
CA ALA A 157 -18.08 -20.31 17.78
C ALA A 157 -17.05 -21.04 18.65
N ARG A 158 -15.77 -20.89 18.33
CA ARG A 158 -14.63 -21.43 19.08
C ARG A 158 -14.27 -20.46 20.20
N THR A 159 -14.34 -20.90 21.45
CA THR A 159 -13.91 -20.13 22.63
C THR A 159 -12.38 -20.06 22.72
N PRO A 160 -11.80 -18.98 23.30
CA PRO A 160 -10.35 -18.85 23.47
C PRO A 160 -9.83 -19.68 24.65
N LYS A 161 -8.65 -20.27 24.48
CA LYS A 161 -7.92 -21.06 25.49
C LYS A 161 -7.12 -20.11 26.42
N PRO A 162 -7.08 -20.34 27.75
CA PRO A 162 -6.34 -19.47 28.68
C PRO A 162 -4.82 -19.67 28.61
N ALA A 163 -4.08 -18.57 28.80
CA ALA A 163 -2.62 -18.49 28.80
C ALA A 163 -1.97 -19.13 30.05
N PRO A 164 -0.75 -19.68 29.94
CA PRO A 164 -0.02 -20.23 31.09
C PRO A 164 0.59 -19.12 31.97
N LYS A 165 0.59 -19.33 33.28
CA LYS A 165 1.24 -18.45 34.27
C LYS A 165 2.77 -18.64 34.25
N PRO A 166 3.56 -17.57 34.43
CA PRO A 166 5.01 -17.66 34.57
C PRO A 166 5.45 -18.17 35.95
N PRO A 167 6.71 -18.65 36.09
CA PRO A 167 7.29 -19.06 37.36
C PRO A 167 7.51 -17.90 38.33
#